data_AF-A0AAU9TRW4-F1
#
_entry.id   AF-A0AAU9TRW4-F1
#
_cell.length_a   1.000
_cell.length_b   1.000
_cell.length_c   1.000
_cell.angle_alpha   90.00
_cell.angle_beta   90.00
_cell.angle_gamma   90.00
#
_symmetry.space_group_name_H-M   'P 1'
#
loop_
_entity.id
_entity.type
_entity.pdbx_description
1 polymer ?
#
loop_
_entity_poly.entity_id
_entity_poly.type
_entity_poly.pdbx_seq_one_letter_code
_entity_poly.pdbx_strand_id
1 'polypeptide(L)'
;MSRYCEFKANLEENLRDQIVCGLRSELVRQRLFAEANLDYKKARALASTLEAAERDAGAVDGSQVQTYDKEITERVQKLDITKCSA
;
A
#
# COMPACT_ATOMS: atom_id res chain seq x y z
N MET A 1 -17.81 20.06 1.15
CA MET A 1 -17.94 18.62 0.82
C MET A 1 -19.38 18.39 0.41
N SER A 2 -19.63 17.96 -0.84
CA SER A 2 -20.99 17.66 -1.30
C SER A 2 -21.54 16.43 -0.56
N ARG A 3 -22.78 16.51 -0.04
CA ARG A 3 -23.44 15.40 0.67
C ARG A 3 -23.79 14.24 -0.26
N TYR A 4 -23.95 14.51 -1.55
CA TYR A 4 -24.29 13.53 -2.58
C TYR A 4 -23.37 13.75 -3.78
N CYS A 5 -22.72 12.68 -4.24
CA CYS A 5 -21.88 12.73 -5.42
C CYS A 5 -22.53 11.88 -6.52
N GLU A 6 -22.87 12.52 -7.63
CA GLU A 6 -23.56 11.89 -8.76
C GLU A 6 -22.57 11.21 -9.71
N PHE A 7 -21.89 10.17 -9.22
CA PHE A 7 -20.86 9.47 -9.99
C PHE A 7 -21.38 8.82 -11.29
N LYS A 8 -22.68 8.46 -11.33
CA LYS A 8 -23.38 7.90 -12.50
C LYS A 8 -22.52 6.83 -13.20
N ALA A 9 -22.32 6.95 -14.51
CA ALA A 9 -21.58 5.98 -15.32
C ALA A 9 -20.07 5.95 -15.02
N ASN A 10 -19.51 7.02 -14.46
CA ASN A 10 -18.06 7.16 -14.25
C ASN A 10 -17.60 6.58 -12.90
N LEU A 11 -18.50 6.00 -12.10
CA LEU A 11 -18.15 5.45 -10.78
C LEU A 11 -17.03 4.42 -10.87
N GLU A 12 -17.16 3.44 -11.77
CA GLU A 12 -16.20 2.34 -11.90
C GLU A 12 -14.84 2.84 -12.42
N GLU A 13 -14.84 3.76 -13.37
CA GLU A 13 -13.61 4.37 -13.89
C GLU A 13 -12.89 5.19 -12.81
N ASN A 14 -13.63 6.01 -12.07
CA ASN A 14 -13.08 6.78 -10.96
C ASN A 14 -12.50 5.87 -9.88
N LEU A 15 -13.21 4.80 -9.50
CA LEU A 15 -12.73 3.84 -8.49
C LEU A 15 -11.47 3.09 -8.95
N ARG A 16 -11.42 2.69 -10.23
CA ARG A 16 -10.22 2.11 -10.84
C ARG A 16 -9.05 3.08 -10.76
N ASP A 17 -9.25 4.32 -11.18
CA ASP A 17 -8.17 5.32 -11.23
C ASP A 17 -7.68 5.67 -9.81
N GLN A 18 -8.58 5.72 -8.81
CA GLN A 18 -8.20 5.85 -7.40
C GLN A 18 -7.35 4.68 -6.91
N ILE A 19 -7.69 3.44 -7.26
CA ILE A 19 -6.85 2.28 -6.93
C ILE A 19 -5.48 2.39 -7.62
N VAL A 20 -5.44 2.56 -8.94
CA VAL A 20 -4.19 2.51 -9.70
C VAL A 20 -3.24 3.62 -9.25
N CYS A 21 -3.72 4.86 -9.17
CA CYS A 21 -2.88 5.99 -8.77
C CYS A 21 -2.61 6.05 -7.25
N GLY A 22 -3.52 5.50 -6.43
CA GLY A 22 -3.42 5.55 -4.97
C GLY A 22 -2.55 4.46 -4.35
N LEU A 23 -2.17 3.42 -5.09
CA LEU A 23 -1.31 2.34 -4.58
C LEU A 23 0.10 2.85 -4.26
N ARG A 24 0.60 2.47 -3.08
CA ARG A 24 1.96 2.78 -2.64
C ARG A 24 3.03 1.97 -3.39
N SER A 25 2.76 0.70 -3.67
CA SER A 25 3.69 -0.18 -4.39
C SER A 25 3.76 0.23 -5.86
N GLU A 26 4.93 0.71 -6.28
CA GLU A 26 5.17 1.08 -7.67
C GLU A 26 5.19 -0.15 -8.60
N LEU A 27 5.65 -1.30 -8.11
CA LEU A 27 5.63 -2.55 -8.86
C LEU A 27 4.19 -2.96 -9.21
N VAL A 28 3.31 -2.98 -8.21
CA VAL A 28 1.88 -3.29 -8.42
C VAL A 28 1.25 -2.28 -9.37
N ARG A 29 1.57 -0.98 -9.23
CA ARG A 29 1.05 0.07 -10.12
C ARG A 29 1.48 -0.14 -11.57
N GLN A 30 2.76 -0.43 -11.83
CA GLN A 30 3.28 -0.70 -13.16
C GLN A 30 2.61 -1.93 -13.79
N ARG A 31 2.36 -2.98 -13.00
CA ARG A 31 1.64 -4.18 -13.46
C ARG A 31 0.21 -3.87 -13.86
N LEU A 32 -0.50 -3.04 -13.09
CA LEU A 32 -1.85 -2.61 -13.43
C LEU A 32 -1.89 -1.78 -14.72
N PHE A 33 -0.93 -0.86 -14.92
CA PHE A 33 -0.85 -0.07 -16.16
C PHE A 33 -0.57 -0.91 -17.42
N ALA A 34 0.05 -2.08 -17.28
CA ALA A 34 0.32 -2.98 -18.40
C ALA A 34 -0.92 -3.77 -18.88
N GLU A 35 -2.01 -3.76 -18.11
CA GLU A 35 -3.24 -4.48 -18.46
C GLU A 35 -4.06 -3.71 -19.52
N ALA A 36 -4.30 -4.33 -20.67
CA ALA A 36 -4.96 -3.67 -21.81
C ALA A 36 -6.42 -3.27 -21.54
N ASN A 37 -7.16 -4.10 -20.80
CA ASN A 37 -8.55 -3.83 -20.41
C ASN A 37 -8.66 -4.03 -18.90
N LEU A 38 -8.53 -2.93 -18.17
CA LEU A 38 -8.57 -2.91 -16.72
C LEU A 38 -9.88 -2.23 -16.26
N ASP A 39 -10.79 -3.03 -15.71
CA ASP A 39 -11.92 -2.53 -14.94
C ASP A 39 -11.59 -2.48 -13.44
N TYR A 40 -12.43 -1.84 -12.65
CA TYR A 40 -12.20 -1.70 -11.20
C TYR A 40 -12.14 -3.05 -10.47
N LYS A 41 -12.98 -4.03 -10.84
CA LYS A 41 -13.00 -5.34 -10.17
C LYS A 41 -11.71 -6.10 -10.41
N LYS A 42 -11.23 -6.08 -11.66
CA LYS A 42 -9.96 -6.67 -12.07
C LYS A 42 -8.79 -5.96 -11.42
N ALA A 43 -8.80 -4.62 -11.41
CA ALA A 43 -7.77 -3.83 -10.73
C ALA A 43 -7.66 -4.20 -9.24
N ARG A 44 -8.80 -4.25 -8.54
CA ARG A 44 -8.85 -4.63 -7.12
C ARG A 44 -8.33 -6.04 -6.89
N ALA A 45 -8.81 -7.02 -7.67
CA ALA A 45 -8.40 -8.40 -7.52
C ALA A 45 -6.90 -8.60 -7.80
N LEU A 46 -6.40 -8.04 -8.91
CA LEU A 46 -4.99 -8.14 -9.29
C LEU A 46 -4.08 -7.48 -8.25
N ALA A 47 -4.43 -6.27 -7.79
CA ALA A 47 -3.67 -5.56 -6.77
C ALA A 47 -3.56 -6.39 -5.49
N SER A 48 -4.69 -6.92 -4.99
CA SER A 48 -4.70 -7.75 -3.79
C SER A 48 -3.90 -9.04 -3.94
N THR A 49 -3.94 -9.69 -5.11
CA THR A 49 -3.13 -10.89 -5.39
C THR A 49 -1.64 -10.57 -5.43
N LEU A 50 -1.24 -9.45 -6.06
CA LEU A 50 0.16 -9.05 -6.15
C LEU A 50 0.70 -8.65 -4.77
N GLU A 51 -0.05 -7.89 -3.98
CA GLU A 51 0.35 -7.52 -2.62
C GLU A 51 0.47 -8.75 -1.71
N ALA A 52 -0.42 -9.74 -1.84
CA ALA A 52 -0.29 -11.00 -1.12
C ALA A 52 0.98 -11.76 -1.53
N ALA A 53 1.23 -11.86 -2.84
CA ALA A 53 2.43 -12.53 -3.35
C ALA A 53 3.73 -11.83 -2.89
N GLU A 54 3.77 -10.49 -2.86
CA GLU A 54 4.90 -9.71 -2.33
C GLU A 54 5.14 -10.02 -0.84
N ARG A 55 4.08 -10.07 -0.03
CA ARG A 55 4.18 -10.43 1.40
C ARG A 55 4.68 -11.85 1.60
N ASP A 56 4.13 -12.80 0.85
CA ASP A 56 4.47 -14.22 0.97
C ASP A 56 5.92 -14.49 0.51
N ALA A 57 6.36 -13.86 -0.59
CA ALA A 57 7.74 -13.94 -1.05
C ALA A 57 8.73 -13.37 -0.01
N GLY A 58 8.40 -12.23 0.61
CA GLY A 58 9.21 -11.65 1.67
C GLY A 58 9.28 -12.51 2.95
N ALA A 59 8.25 -13.31 3.23
CA ALA A 59 8.26 -14.27 4.34
C ALA A 59 9.21 -15.46 4.09
N VAL A 60 9.31 -15.90 2.83
CA VAL A 60 10.22 -16.99 2.44
C VAL A 60 11.68 -16.55 2.43
N ASP A 61 11.95 -15.32 1.99
CA ASP A 61 13.32 -14.78 1.91
C ASP A 61 13.91 -14.35 3.27
N GLY A 62 13.13 -14.41 4.37
CA GLY A 62 13.55 -13.93 5.69
C GLY A 62 13.77 -12.41 5.79
N SER A 63 13.66 -11.70 4.66
CA SER A 63 13.74 -10.26 4.50
C SER A 63 12.43 -9.58 4.93
N GLN A 64 11.98 -9.81 6.16
CA GLN A 64 11.01 -8.94 6.81
C GLN A 64 11.71 -7.61 7.09
N VAL A 65 11.83 -6.74 6.07
CA VAL A 65 12.27 -5.36 6.30
C VAL A 65 11.11 -4.60 6.93
N GLN A 66 10.90 -4.84 8.22
CA GLN A 66 10.23 -3.94 9.14
C GLN A 66 11.07 -2.66 9.22
N THR A 67 10.97 -1.82 8.19
CA THR A 67 11.61 -0.49 8.16
C THR A 67 11.03 0.45 9.22
N TYR A 68 9.87 0.11 9.81
CA TYR A 68 9.23 0.91 10.85
C TYR A 68 9.69 0.55 12.26
N ASP A 69 10.13 -0.68 12.52
CA ASP A 69 10.47 -1.11 13.89
C ASP A 69 11.91 -0.78 14.29
N LYS A 70 12.85 -0.72 13.33
CA LYS A 70 14.25 -0.35 13.65
C LYS A 70 14.39 1.11 14.08
N GLU A 71 13.74 2.03 13.37
CA GLU A 71 13.84 3.47 13.66
C GLU A 71 13.08 3.86 14.94
N ILE A 72 11.98 3.17 15.25
CA ILE A 72 11.23 3.37 16.51
C ILE A 72 12.00 2.74 17.69
N THR A 73 12.56 1.53 17.55
CA THR A 73 13.34 0.88 18.63
C THR A 73 14.57 1.72 19.00
N GLU A 74 15.29 2.25 18.01
CA GLU A 74 16.48 3.07 18.24
C GLU A 74 16.16 4.42 18.91
N ARG A 75 14.97 4.98 18.67
CA ARG A 75 14.49 6.21 19.32
C ARG A 75 13.93 5.95 20.73
N VAL A 76 13.26 4.83 20.96
CA VAL A 76 12.80 4.41 22.29
C VAL A 76 14.01 4.19 23.22
N GLN A 77 15.06 3.53 22.72
CA GLN A 77 16.26 3.26 23.51
C GLN A 77 17.04 4.53 23.90
N LYS A 78 17.01 5.58 23.07
CA LYS A 78 17.60 6.91 23.39
C LYS A 78 16.79 7.71 24.41
N LEU A 79 15.47 7.46 24.51
CA LEU A 79 14.59 8.11 25.49
C LEU A 79 14.73 7.52 26.91
N ASP A 80 15.13 6.25 27.02
CA ASP A 80 15.28 5.58 28.32
C ASP A 80 16.62 5.94 29.02
N ILE A 81 17.67 6.25 28.27
CA ILE A 81 18.99 6.63 28.85
C ILE A 81 18.97 8.09 29.38
N THR A 82 18.09 8.94 28.86
CA THR A 82 18.04 10.38 29.19
C THR A 82 17.11 10.74 30.35
N LYS A 83 16.42 9.76 30.98
CA LYS A 83 15.49 10.01 32.10
C LYS A 83 16.01 9.63 33.49
N CYS A 84 17.27 9.17 33.62
CA CYS A 84 17.84 8.77 34.91
C CYS A 84 19.11 9.55 35.30
N SER A 85 19.23 10.82 34.90
CA SER A 85 20.31 11.70 35.38
C SER A 85 19.83 13.14 35.47
N ALA A 86 19.08 13.44 36.54
CA ALA A 86 19.10 14.69 37.30
C ALA A 86 18.24 14.51 38.56
#